data_AF-A0A2V5RU94-F1
#
_entry.id   AF-A0A2V5RU94-F1
#
_cell.length_a   1.000
_cell.length_b   1.000
_cell.length_c   1.000
_cell.angle_alpha   90.00
_cell.angle_beta   90.00
_cell.angle_gamma   90.00
#
_symmetry.space_group_name_H-M   'P 1'
#
loop_
_entity.id
_entity.type
_entity.pdbx_description
1 polymer ?
#
loop_
_entity_poly.entity_id
_entity_poly.type
_entity_poly.pdbx_seq_one_letter_code
_entity_poly.pdbx_strand_id
1 'polypeptide(L)'
;MASSPEFQQTLGKPASFSGTALHTGEKVTLKLQPAPVDHGIKFKRKDLQDEPTIDAKIENLKTVERATTIGEGSVRVHTVEHVLAALWAMGVDNAVVEMDANEPPIGDGSAQGYVDLIKKAGVTVQEEPRKFFDVREPMHVEAKTGALLVLLPDNKFRISCTQAGPNNQFTQFLSLELTPSIFECEIAPARTFVY
;
A
#
# COMPACT_ATOMS: atom_id res chain seq x y z
N MET A 1 -28.29 -7.37 11.40
CA MET A 1 -27.84 -8.75 11.16
C MET A 1 -26.36 -8.77 11.44
N ALA A 2 -25.86 -9.66 12.29
CA ALA A 2 -24.42 -9.79 12.50
C ALA A 2 -23.78 -10.19 11.16
N SER A 3 -22.90 -9.36 10.62
CA SER A 3 -22.12 -9.73 9.44
C SER A 3 -21.28 -10.94 9.79
N SER A 4 -21.24 -11.94 8.91
CA SER A 4 -20.30 -13.06 9.03
C SER A 4 -18.88 -12.50 9.20
N PRO A 5 -18.02 -13.14 10.01
CA PRO A 5 -16.65 -12.65 10.19
C PRO A 5 -15.93 -12.62 8.84
N GLU A 6 -15.33 -11.47 8.51
CA GLU A 6 -14.35 -11.40 7.43
C GLU A 6 -13.08 -12.10 7.91
N PHE A 7 -12.57 -13.01 7.10
CA PHE A 7 -11.37 -13.78 7.38
C PHE A 7 -10.15 -13.15 6.71
N GLN A 8 -8.97 -13.33 7.29
CA GLN A 8 -7.71 -12.90 6.68
C GLN A 8 -7.52 -13.55 5.32
N GLN A 9 -6.85 -12.86 4.41
CA GLN A 9 -6.49 -13.40 3.11
C GLN A 9 -5.00 -13.25 2.81
N THR A 10 -4.49 -14.20 2.03
CA THR A 10 -3.17 -14.16 1.43
C THR A 10 -3.26 -14.40 -0.07
N LEU A 11 -2.12 -14.40 -0.76
CA LEU A 11 -2.06 -14.70 -2.18
C LEU A 11 -2.23 -16.21 -2.41
N GLY A 12 -2.89 -16.61 -3.50
CA GLY A 12 -3.08 -18.02 -3.84
C GLY A 12 -1.82 -18.69 -4.38
N LYS A 13 -0.94 -17.93 -5.02
CA LYS A 13 0.37 -18.39 -5.51
C LYS A 13 1.34 -17.20 -5.67
N PRO A 14 2.64 -17.44 -5.81
CA PRO A 14 3.59 -16.37 -6.05
C PRO A 14 3.42 -15.72 -7.43
N ALA A 15 3.66 -14.41 -7.52
CA ALA A 15 3.67 -13.68 -8.79
C ALA A 15 4.76 -12.59 -8.78
N SER A 16 5.37 -12.33 -9.95
CA SER A 16 6.47 -11.37 -10.10
C SER A 16 6.18 -10.27 -11.12
N PHE A 17 6.72 -9.09 -10.83
CA PHE A 17 6.70 -7.90 -11.69
C PHE A 17 8.09 -7.26 -11.69
N SER A 18 8.66 -7.09 -12.88
CA SER A 18 9.97 -6.48 -13.06
C SER A 18 9.84 -5.16 -13.80
N GLY A 19 10.72 -4.21 -13.46
CA GLY A 19 10.75 -2.91 -14.09
C GLY A 19 11.92 -2.08 -13.57
N THR A 20 11.78 -0.77 -13.66
CA THR A 20 12.77 0.20 -13.17
C THR A 20 12.21 0.91 -11.95
N ALA A 21 13.04 1.21 -10.96
CA ALA A 21 12.68 2.03 -9.81
C ALA A 21 12.59 3.53 -10.19
N LEU A 22 11.75 4.31 -9.49
CA LEU A 22 11.50 5.71 -9.84
C LEU A 22 12.70 6.61 -9.51
N HIS A 23 13.24 6.50 -8.30
CA HIS A 23 14.27 7.41 -7.81
C HIS A 23 15.69 6.89 -8.05
N THR A 24 15.92 5.58 -7.92
CA THR A 24 17.26 5.02 -8.13
C THR A 24 17.57 4.72 -9.60
N GLY A 25 16.54 4.49 -10.43
CA GLY A 25 16.72 4.04 -11.81
C GLY A 25 17.23 2.60 -11.94
N GLU A 26 17.33 1.86 -10.83
CA GLU A 26 17.79 0.47 -10.82
C GLU A 26 16.73 -0.46 -11.44
N LYS A 27 17.21 -1.55 -12.05
CA LYS A 27 16.31 -2.64 -12.45
C LYS A 27 15.96 -3.44 -11.20
N VAL A 28 14.68 -3.69 -11.02
CA VAL A 28 14.14 -4.40 -9.86
C VAL A 28 13.11 -5.42 -10.31
N THR A 29 13.14 -6.58 -9.67
CA THR A 29 12.12 -7.62 -9.70
C THR A 29 11.47 -7.69 -8.33
N LEU A 30 10.19 -7.33 -8.28
CA LEU A 30 9.34 -7.54 -7.13
C LEU A 30 8.59 -8.87 -7.27
N LYS A 31 8.54 -9.66 -6.21
CA LYS A 31 7.77 -10.90 -6.14
C LYS A 31 6.88 -10.90 -4.91
N LEU A 32 5.57 -11.02 -5.15
CA LEU A 32 4.57 -11.19 -4.12
C LEU A 32 4.42 -12.68 -3.81
N GLN A 33 4.53 -13.05 -2.53
CA GLN A 33 4.47 -14.43 -2.06
C GLN A 33 3.37 -14.59 -1.00
N PRO A 34 2.67 -15.74 -0.95
CA PRO A 34 1.76 -16.06 0.14
C PRO A 34 2.49 -16.06 1.49
N ALA A 35 1.77 -15.76 2.57
CA ALA A 35 2.29 -15.74 3.92
C ALA A 35 1.28 -16.32 4.92
N PRO A 36 1.72 -16.87 6.07
CA PRO A 36 0.84 -17.46 7.06
C PRO A 36 -0.06 -16.40 7.74
N VAL A 37 -1.05 -16.89 8.49
CA VAL A 37 -1.94 -16.06 9.32
C VAL A 37 -1.14 -15.13 10.24
N ASP A 38 -1.66 -13.92 10.47
CA ASP A 38 -1.07 -12.89 11.34
C ASP A 38 0.35 -12.46 10.97
N HIS A 39 0.82 -12.81 9.76
CA HIS A 39 2.12 -12.40 9.26
C HIS A 39 2.16 -10.91 8.94
N GLY A 40 1.05 -10.35 8.47
CA GLY A 40 0.97 -9.01 7.91
C GLY A 40 1.72 -8.89 6.57
N ILE A 41 1.94 -7.64 6.14
CA ILE A 41 2.75 -7.34 4.97
C ILE A 41 4.19 -7.07 5.39
N LYS A 42 5.14 -7.78 4.78
CA LYS A 42 6.57 -7.58 5.03
C LYS A 42 7.36 -7.49 3.74
N PHE A 43 8.34 -6.59 3.71
CA PHE A 43 9.24 -6.42 2.58
C PHE A 43 10.55 -7.14 2.84
N LYS A 44 11.02 -7.95 1.89
CA LYS A 44 12.23 -8.75 2.01
C LYS A 44 13.25 -8.37 0.94
N ARG A 45 14.45 -7.94 1.36
CA ARG A 45 15.54 -7.49 0.49
C ARG A 45 16.44 -8.66 0.09
N LYS A 46 16.10 -9.33 -1.02
CA LYS A 46 16.78 -10.53 -1.53
C LYS A 46 18.18 -10.29 -2.08
N ASP A 47 18.52 -9.04 -2.35
CA ASP A 47 19.83 -8.61 -2.84
C ASP A 47 20.90 -8.50 -1.74
N LEU A 48 20.50 -8.57 -0.46
CA LEU A 48 21.40 -8.50 0.67
C LEU A 48 21.68 -9.91 1.25
N GLN A 49 22.88 -10.11 1.79
CA GLN A 49 23.38 -11.41 2.25
C GLN A 49 22.44 -12.17 3.21
N ASP A 50 21.84 -11.47 4.18
CA ASP A 50 20.95 -12.07 5.19
C ASP A 50 19.47 -12.02 4.81
N GLU A 51 19.16 -11.53 3.61
CA GLU A 51 17.81 -11.30 3.10
C GLU A 51 16.84 -10.68 4.13
N PRO A 52 17.21 -9.53 4.72
CA PRO A 52 16.49 -8.95 5.84
C PRO A 52 15.05 -8.61 5.44
N THR A 53 14.16 -8.73 6.41
CA THR A 53 12.72 -8.51 6.24
C THR A 53 12.26 -7.38 7.15
N ILE A 54 11.50 -6.43 6.60
CA ILE A 54 10.99 -5.25 7.29
C ILE A 54 9.46 -5.34 7.32
N ASP A 55 8.89 -5.29 8.53
CA ASP A 55 7.43 -5.20 8.70
C ASP A 55 6.92 -3.85 8.16
N ALA A 56 5.86 -3.87 7.35
CA ALA A 56 5.18 -2.66 6.87
C ALA A 56 4.28 -2.07 7.98
N LYS A 57 4.90 -1.60 9.06
CA LYS A 57 4.23 -0.99 10.21
C LYS A 57 4.80 0.39 10.52
N ILE A 58 4.05 1.17 11.30
CA ILE A 58 4.41 2.56 11.62
C ILE A 58 5.73 2.67 12.40
N GLU A 59 6.08 1.66 13.20
CA GLU A 59 7.33 1.61 13.97
C GLU A 59 8.57 1.57 13.04
N ASN A 60 8.38 1.06 11.83
CA ASN A 60 9.43 0.96 10.82
C ASN A 60 9.43 2.16 9.86
N LEU A 61 8.52 3.12 9.99
CA LEU A 61 8.53 4.35 9.19
C LEU A 61 9.82 5.13 9.44
N LYS A 62 10.45 5.62 8.36
CA LYS A 62 11.69 6.42 8.44
C LYS A 62 11.52 7.82 7.87
N THR A 63 11.02 7.92 6.65
CA THR A 63 10.81 9.21 5.98
C THR A 63 9.52 9.19 5.18
N VAL A 64 8.90 10.36 5.06
CA VAL A 64 7.67 10.61 4.27
C VAL A 64 7.88 11.74 3.26
N GLU A 65 9.11 12.24 3.11
CA GLU A 65 9.44 13.26 2.12
C GLU A 65 9.46 12.63 0.73
N ARG A 66 8.52 13.04 -0.14
CA ARG A 66 8.31 12.57 -1.52
C ARG A 66 7.87 11.12 -1.69
N ALA A 67 8.18 10.23 -0.75
CA ALA A 67 7.74 8.85 -0.74
C ALA A 67 7.70 8.28 0.69
N THR A 68 6.92 7.21 0.91
CA THR A 68 6.93 6.47 2.18
C THR A 68 8.10 5.49 2.19
N THR A 69 9.02 5.67 3.13
CA THR A 69 10.17 4.78 3.33
C THR A 69 10.07 4.06 4.67
N ILE A 70 10.19 2.74 4.64
CA ILE A 70 10.30 1.89 5.82
C ILE A 70 11.73 1.35 5.97
N GLY A 71 12.12 0.95 7.19
CA GLY A 71 13.44 0.37 7.42
C GLY A 71 13.69 -0.18 8.81
N GLU A 72 14.75 -0.96 8.91
CA GLU A 72 15.28 -1.50 10.16
C GLU A 72 16.81 -1.46 10.10
N GLY A 73 17.47 -0.98 11.17
CA GLY A 73 18.92 -0.74 11.16
C GLY A 73 19.36 0.15 9.98
N SER A 74 20.25 -0.35 9.13
CA SER A 74 20.70 0.29 7.88
C SER A 74 19.86 -0.06 6.64
N VAL A 75 18.96 -1.04 6.74
CA VAL A 75 18.16 -1.53 5.60
C VAL A 75 16.96 -0.62 5.37
N ARG A 76 16.70 -0.27 4.11
CA ARG A 76 15.59 0.60 3.70
C ARG A 76 14.83 0.00 2.54
N VAL A 77 13.53 0.29 2.48
CA VAL A 77 12.67 0.12 1.31
C VAL A 77 11.90 1.42 1.09
N HIS A 78 12.13 2.03 -0.06
CA HIS A 78 11.50 3.29 -0.48
C HIS A 78 10.20 3.03 -1.24
N THR A 79 9.36 4.04 -1.33
CA THR A 79 8.21 4.10 -2.26
C THR A 79 7.25 2.90 -2.12
N VAL A 80 6.94 2.50 -0.88
CA VAL A 80 6.11 1.31 -0.60
C VAL A 80 4.59 1.54 -0.81
N GLU A 81 4.16 2.80 -0.89
CA GLU A 81 2.77 3.23 -0.85
C GLU A 81 1.88 2.62 -1.93
N HIS A 82 2.33 2.51 -3.19
CA HIS A 82 1.51 1.95 -4.27
C HIS A 82 1.34 0.44 -4.12
N VAL A 83 2.37 -0.26 -3.66
CA VAL A 83 2.32 -1.71 -3.38
C VAL A 83 1.34 -1.96 -2.23
N LEU A 84 1.45 -1.17 -1.15
CA LEU A 84 0.57 -1.29 0.01
C LEU A 84 -0.89 -0.96 -0.32
N ALA A 85 -1.12 0.09 -1.11
CA ALA A 85 -2.47 0.45 -1.56
C ALA A 85 -3.12 -0.68 -2.36
N ALA A 86 -2.39 -1.28 -3.30
CA ALA A 86 -2.88 -2.41 -4.09
C ALA A 86 -3.16 -3.66 -3.22
N LEU A 87 -2.25 -4.04 -2.32
CA LEU A 87 -2.45 -5.19 -1.43
C LEU A 87 -3.68 -5.00 -0.55
N TRP A 88 -3.80 -3.83 0.09
CA TRP A 88 -4.94 -3.52 0.96
C TRP A 88 -6.26 -3.53 0.19
N ALA A 89 -6.31 -2.85 -0.97
CA ALA A 89 -7.53 -2.73 -1.76
C ALA A 89 -7.99 -4.07 -2.35
N MET A 90 -7.05 -4.97 -2.65
CA MET A 90 -7.34 -6.31 -3.15
C MET A 90 -7.58 -7.33 -2.03
N GLY A 91 -7.66 -6.89 -0.77
CA GLY A 91 -8.02 -7.74 0.37
C GLY A 91 -6.89 -8.60 0.92
N VAL A 92 -5.63 -8.35 0.55
CA VAL A 92 -4.48 -9.13 1.02
C VAL A 92 -4.01 -8.63 2.38
N ASP A 93 -4.13 -9.45 3.41
CA ASP A 93 -3.68 -9.16 4.77
C ASP A 93 -2.25 -9.65 5.01
N ASN A 94 -1.90 -10.81 4.43
CA ASN A 94 -0.64 -11.50 4.67
C ASN A 94 0.12 -11.71 3.37
N ALA A 95 1.31 -11.12 3.24
CA ALA A 95 2.19 -11.36 2.10
C ALA A 95 3.66 -11.06 2.43
N VAL A 96 4.56 -11.75 1.74
CA VAL A 96 5.97 -11.35 1.64
C VAL A 96 6.18 -10.67 0.30
N VAL A 97 6.66 -9.43 0.32
CA VAL A 97 7.06 -8.64 -0.85
C VAL A 97 8.57 -8.76 -1.00
N GLU A 98 9.02 -9.71 -1.80
CA GLU A 98 10.45 -9.90 -2.09
C GLU A 98 10.91 -8.91 -3.17
N MET A 99 12.07 -8.30 -2.97
CA MET A 99 12.67 -7.35 -3.90
C MET A 99 14.18 -7.55 -3.94
N ASP A 100 14.77 -7.39 -5.13
CA ASP A 100 16.22 -7.43 -5.38
C ASP A 100 16.84 -6.01 -5.50
N ALA A 101 16.13 -5.00 -4.99
CA ALA A 101 16.59 -3.61 -4.87
C ALA A 101 15.87 -2.93 -3.69
N ASN A 102 16.26 -1.70 -3.36
CA ASN A 102 15.69 -0.94 -2.24
C ASN A 102 14.44 -0.12 -2.59
N GLU A 103 13.92 -0.19 -3.81
CA GLU A 103 12.75 0.55 -4.28
C GLU A 103 11.96 -0.32 -5.28
N PRO A 104 10.62 -0.40 -5.18
CA PRO A 104 9.82 -1.27 -6.05
C PRO A 104 9.77 -0.72 -7.49
N PRO A 105 9.46 -1.58 -8.49
CA PRO A 105 9.37 -1.12 -9.86
C PRO A 105 8.22 -0.14 -10.03
N ILE A 106 8.48 1.04 -10.58
CA ILE A 106 7.49 2.12 -10.69
C ILE A 106 6.34 1.80 -11.66
N GLY A 107 6.56 0.89 -12.61
CA GLY A 107 5.59 0.58 -13.65
C GLY A 107 5.25 1.81 -14.48
N ASP A 108 3.98 2.16 -14.56
CA ASP A 108 3.49 3.38 -15.20
C ASP A 108 3.34 4.57 -14.23
N GLY A 109 3.74 4.40 -12.97
CA GLY A 109 3.58 5.37 -11.89
C GLY A 109 2.27 5.25 -11.12
N SER A 110 1.43 4.25 -11.42
CA SER A 110 0.17 3.97 -10.72
C SER A 110 0.26 2.69 -9.87
N ALA A 111 -0.85 2.28 -9.26
CA ALA A 111 -0.96 1.00 -8.56
C ALA A 111 -1.45 -0.15 -9.48
N GLN A 112 -1.85 0.15 -10.72
CA GLN A 112 -2.49 -0.81 -11.63
C GLN A 112 -1.64 -2.07 -11.87
N GLY A 113 -0.33 -1.90 -12.09
CA GLY A 113 0.58 -3.03 -12.31
C GLY A 113 0.61 -4.01 -11.13
N TYR A 114 0.46 -3.52 -9.89
CA TYR A 114 0.39 -4.36 -8.70
C TYR A 114 -0.99 -5.02 -8.52
N VAL A 115 -2.07 -4.31 -8.87
CA VAL A 115 -3.43 -4.90 -8.90
C VAL A 115 -3.50 -6.06 -9.88
N ASP A 116 -3.00 -5.86 -11.11
CA ASP A 116 -2.96 -6.92 -12.13
C ASP A 116 -2.13 -8.12 -11.66
N LEU A 117 -1.02 -7.85 -10.96
CA LEU A 117 -0.17 -8.88 -10.38
C LEU A 117 -0.90 -9.70 -9.31
N ILE A 118 -1.63 -9.04 -8.40
CA ILE A 118 -2.41 -9.70 -7.35
C ILE A 118 -3.56 -10.50 -7.96
N LYS A 119 -4.26 -9.98 -8.97
CA LYS A 119 -5.31 -10.71 -9.69
C LYS A 119 -4.76 -11.98 -10.36
N LYS A 120 -3.56 -11.90 -10.95
CA LYS A 120 -2.89 -13.06 -11.55
C LYS A 120 -2.50 -14.11 -10.50
N ALA A 121 -2.08 -13.67 -9.31
CA ALA A 121 -1.79 -14.55 -8.17
C ALA A 121 -3.06 -15.19 -7.60
N GLY A 122 -4.18 -14.47 -7.62
CA GLY A 122 -5.40 -14.81 -6.89
C GLY A 122 -5.24 -14.60 -5.38
N VAL A 123 -6.36 -14.58 -4.67
CA VAL A 123 -6.39 -14.48 -3.20
C VAL A 123 -6.98 -15.75 -2.60
N THR A 124 -6.55 -16.11 -1.40
CA THR A 124 -7.00 -17.30 -0.67
C THR A 124 -7.27 -16.93 0.77
N VAL A 125 -8.43 -17.36 1.26
CA VAL A 125 -8.87 -17.15 2.63
C VAL A 125 -8.05 -18.00 3.59
N GLN A 126 -7.74 -17.45 4.76
CA GLN A 126 -7.10 -18.13 5.88
C GLN A 126 -8.07 -18.16 7.05
N GLU A 127 -8.13 -19.27 7.80
CA GLU A 127 -9.13 -19.50 8.87
C GLU A 127 -8.86 -18.68 10.16
N GLU A 128 -8.57 -17.39 10.03
CA GLU A 128 -8.41 -16.45 11.13
C GLU A 128 -9.22 -15.17 10.85
N PRO A 129 -9.99 -14.65 11.82
CA PRO A 129 -10.69 -13.38 11.65
C PRO A 129 -9.76 -12.22 11.30
N ARG A 130 -10.21 -11.38 10.37
CA ARG A 130 -9.55 -10.14 10.00
C ARG A 130 -9.70 -9.10 11.11
N LYS A 131 -8.63 -8.36 11.37
CA LYS A 131 -8.58 -7.30 12.40
C LYS A 131 -8.79 -5.95 11.74
N PHE A 132 -9.69 -5.14 12.29
CA PHE A 132 -10.02 -3.81 11.79
C PHE A 132 -9.71 -2.76 12.86
N PHE A 133 -9.31 -1.57 12.40
CA PHE A 133 -9.23 -0.41 13.28
C PHE A 133 -10.57 0.32 13.29
N ASP A 134 -11.30 0.17 14.40
CA ASP A 134 -12.62 0.77 14.60
C ASP A 134 -12.50 2.20 15.14
N VAL A 135 -12.82 3.19 14.31
CA VAL A 135 -12.74 4.62 14.67
C VAL A 135 -13.99 5.00 15.45
N ARG A 136 -13.82 5.30 16.74
CA ARG A 136 -14.94 5.60 17.65
C ARG A 136 -15.19 7.07 17.85
N GLU A 137 -14.17 7.90 17.65
CA GLU A 137 -14.23 9.35 17.85
C GLU A 137 -13.46 10.07 16.74
N PRO A 138 -13.87 11.29 16.35
CA PRO A 138 -13.12 12.10 15.40
C PRO A 138 -11.68 12.37 15.84
N MET A 139 -10.74 12.17 14.93
CA MET A 139 -9.33 12.52 15.09
C MET A 139 -8.89 13.43 13.95
N HIS A 140 -8.02 14.38 14.23
CA HIS A 140 -7.44 15.21 13.17
C HIS A 140 -5.99 15.59 13.49
N VAL A 141 -5.23 15.88 12.43
CA VAL A 141 -3.90 16.46 12.51
C VAL A 141 -3.76 17.53 11.43
N GLU A 142 -3.20 18.67 11.81
CA GLU A 142 -2.90 19.77 10.91
C GLU A 142 -1.38 19.97 10.83
N ALA A 143 -0.84 19.96 9.62
CA ALA A 143 0.55 20.26 9.37
C ALA A 143 0.78 21.78 9.42
N LYS A 144 2.02 22.20 9.69
CA LYS A 144 2.42 23.62 9.65
C LYS A 144 2.20 24.29 8.29
N THR A 145 2.09 23.49 7.23
CA THR A 145 1.78 23.93 5.86
C THR A 145 0.30 24.22 5.63
N GLY A 146 -0.58 23.94 6.60
CA GLY A 146 -2.04 24.02 6.48
C GLY A 146 -2.70 22.77 5.92
N ALA A 147 -1.95 21.69 5.66
CA ALA A 147 -2.54 20.42 5.26
C ALA A 147 -3.27 19.77 6.44
N LEU A 148 -4.52 19.37 6.24
CA LEU A 148 -5.38 18.80 7.27
C LEU A 148 -5.73 17.34 6.91
N LEU A 149 -5.53 16.43 7.85
CA LEU A 149 -6.03 15.05 7.77
C LEU A 149 -7.05 14.83 8.88
N VAL A 150 -8.23 14.32 8.53
CA VAL A 150 -9.33 14.07 9.46
C VAL A 150 -9.79 12.63 9.31
N LEU A 151 -9.92 11.92 10.43
CA LEU A 151 -10.44 10.57 10.52
C LEU A 151 -11.73 10.59 11.34
N LEU A 152 -12.83 10.11 10.75
CA LEU A 152 -14.15 10.15 11.36
C LEU A 152 -14.72 8.73 11.51
N PRO A 153 -15.56 8.47 12.53
CA PRO A 153 -16.36 7.25 12.58
C PRO A 153 -17.26 7.14 11.35
N ASP A 154 -17.15 6.04 10.61
CA ASP A 154 -18.01 5.70 9.47
C ASP A 154 -18.15 4.17 9.42
N ASN A 155 -19.31 3.66 9.00
CA ASN A 155 -19.54 2.23 8.83
C ASN A 155 -19.00 1.69 7.50
N LYS A 156 -18.49 2.59 6.65
CA LYS A 156 -17.87 2.33 5.36
C LYS A 156 -16.47 2.92 5.34
N PHE A 157 -15.57 2.32 4.55
CA PHE A 157 -14.27 2.93 4.29
C PHE A 157 -14.41 3.98 3.18
N ARG A 158 -14.57 5.24 3.56
CA ARG A 158 -14.66 6.38 2.64
C ARG A 158 -13.41 7.24 2.71
N ILE A 159 -12.88 7.63 1.56
CA ILE A 159 -11.80 8.61 1.46
C ILE A 159 -12.31 9.83 0.71
N SER A 160 -12.10 10.99 1.30
CA SER A 160 -12.34 12.30 0.68
C SER A 160 -11.02 13.06 0.66
N CYS A 161 -10.61 13.54 -0.52
CA CYS A 161 -9.35 14.25 -0.70
C CYS A 161 -9.60 15.53 -1.49
N THR A 162 -9.10 16.65 -0.96
CA THR A 162 -8.92 17.90 -1.71
C THR A 162 -7.45 18.04 -2.05
N GLN A 163 -7.12 18.02 -3.34
CA GLN A 163 -5.81 18.41 -3.82
C GLN A 163 -5.88 19.89 -4.19
N ALA A 164 -4.91 20.68 -3.71
CA ALA A 164 -4.74 22.06 -4.12
C ALA A 164 -3.28 22.27 -4.51
N GLY A 165 -3.03 22.70 -5.74
CA GLY A 165 -1.71 23.06 -6.21
C GLY A 165 -1.19 24.37 -5.61
N PRO A 166 0.02 24.80 -6.01
CA PRO A 166 0.59 26.06 -5.55
C PRO A 166 -0.38 27.24 -5.76
N ASN A 167 -0.52 28.08 -4.73
CA ASN A 167 -1.46 29.21 -4.72
C ASN A 167 -2.93 28.80 -5.00
N ASN A 168 -3.33 27.59 -4.58
CA ASN A 168 -4.65 27.01 -4.78
C ASN A 168 -5.05 26.79 -6.25
N GLN A 169 -4.08 26.75 -7.16
CA GLN A 169 -4.33 26.41 -8.56
C GLN A 169 -4.65 24.91 -8.71
N PHE A 170 -5.42 24.57 -9.75
CA PHE A 170 -5.83 23.19 -10.05
C PHE A 170 -6.54 22.46 -8.90
N THR A 171 -7.22 23.21 -8.02
CA THR A 171 -7.91 22.61 -6.87
C THR A 171 -8.99 21.64 -7.33
N GLN A 172 -8.91 20.40 -6.86
CA GLN A 172 -9.84 19.33 -7.15
C GLN A 172 -10.27 18.63 -5.87
N PHE A 173 -11.49 18.09 -5.87
CA PHE A 173 -12.05 17.34 -4.77
C PHE A 173 -12.62 16.02 -5.29
N LEU A 174 -12.34 14.94 -4.57
CA LEU A 174 -12.92 13.63 -4.82
C LEU A 174 -13.31 13.00 -3.49
N SER A 175 -14.49 12.36 -3.47
CA SER A 175 -14.96 11.60 -2.31
C SER A 175 -15.65 10.32 -2.78
N LEU A 176 -15.20 9.18 -2.27
CA LEU A 176 -15.71 7.87 -2.65
C LEU A 176 -15.62 6.87 -1.50
N GLU A 177 -16.63 6.00 -1.44
CA GLU A 177 -16.54 4.75 -0.68
C GLU A 177 -15.64 3.79 -1.45
N LEU A 178 -14.59 3.32 -0.80
CA LEU A 178 -13.61 2.42 -1.40
C LEU A 178 -14.06 0.97 -1.24
N THR A 179 -14.20 0.30 -2.39
CA THR A 179 -14.32 -1.15 -2.51
C THR A 179 -13.22 -1.66 -3.43
N PRO A 180 -12.92 -2.98 -3.45
CA PRO A 180 -11.93 -3.53 -4.39
C PRO A 180 -12.23 -3.15 -5.84
N SER A 181 -13.50 -3.19 -6.26
CA SER A 181 -13.90 -2.84 -7.62
C SER A 181 -13.73 -1.34 -7.94
N ILE A 182 -14.09 -0.47 -6.99
CA ILE A 182 -13.92 0.98 -7.17
C ILE A 182 -12.44 1.34 -7.19
N PHE A 183 -11.63 0.73 -6.31
CA PHE A 183 -10.19 0.95 -6.32
C PHE A 183 -9.59 0.51 -7.66
N GLU A 184 -9.91 -0.70 -8.13
CA GLU A 184 -9.39 -1.21 -9.41
C GLU A 184 -9.74 -0.29 -10.59
N CYS A 185 -10.99 0.16 -10.70
CA CYS A 185 -11.43 0.93 -11.86
C CYS A 185 -11.08 2.42 -11.81
N GLU A 186 -11.20 3.05 -10.64
CA GLU A 186 -11.14 4.51 -10.52
C GLU A 186 -9.82 5.02 -9.92
N ILE A 187 -9.13 4.21 -9.12
CA ILE A 187 -7.97 4.66 -8.32
C ILE A 187 -6.66 4.03 -8.77
N ALA A 188 -6.64 2.71 -8.99
CA ALA A 188 -5.46 1.96 -9.39
C ALA A 188 -4.76 2.54 -10.65
N PRO A 189 -5.46 3.02 -11.71
CA PRO A 189 -4.81 3.60 -12.88
C PRO A 189 -4.35 5.06 -12.69
N ALA A 190 -4.66 5.71 -11.57
CA ALA A 190 -4.22 7.08 -11.30
C ALA A 190 -2.71 7.09 -11.03
N ARG A 191 -1.96 7.76 -11.92
CA ARG A 191 -0.49 7.84 -11.85
C ARG A 191 -0.06 8.96 -10.90
N THR A 192 1.12 8.77 -10.30
CA THR A 192 1.84 9.85 -9.63
C THR A 192 2.13 11.00 -10.59
N PHE A 193 2.35 12.20 -10.04
CA PHE A 193 2.62 13.41 -10.81
C PHE A 193 3.56 14.34 -10.05
N VAL A 194 4.24 15.21 -10.80
CA VAL A 194 5.05 16.32 -10.30
C VAL A 194 4.75 17.56 -11.15
N TYR A 195 5.13 18.73 -10.66
CA TYR A 195 5.07 19.99 -11.42
C TYR A 195 6.34 20.20 -12.25
#